data_AF-A0A6P6VW14-F1
#
_entry.id   AF-A0A6P6VW14-F1
#
_cell.length_a   1.000
_cell.length_b   1.000
_cell.length_c   1.000
_cell.angle_alpha   90.00
_cell.angle_beta   90.00
_cell.angle_gamma   90.00
#
_symmetry.space_group_name_H-M   'P 1'
#
loop_
_entity.id
_entity.type
_entity.pdbx_description
1 polymer ?
#
loop_
_entity_poly.entity_id
_entity_poly.type
_entity_poly.pdbx_seq_one_letter_code
_entity_poly.pdbx_strand_id
1 'polypeptide(L)'
;MTIHAAVIQKLLSTNAHLGRRVAAHHFKIYSCGSRNAMTIIDSDKTLICLRNACNFIGNLVRLKGRFLFVNTNTLFDEIIEEMTKAIGIKNDKSWRLGGFLTNSSSPKKFRGRNKKLNLGAIHAPDCVVIFDTERKSSVILEAERLQVPIVGLVDSSMPWETYKKITYPVPANDSVQFVYLFCNLITKTFLYEQRKMKAAQGADDSTAGTREDDLQIETASKRGKIFVLPYESLQPAPEDVSDLKQLLDKVVVLKFNGRLGTNMGLNGPKSTIEVQNGMTCLDLVINQIESLNAKYGCDIPLLLANTVNTHDSTLKVLQQHTNKNIHAFLQSEEYEDDSDEAPHQDRMYASSHSEVYLSLKNSGKLDVLLSQGKEYILVLNSDNLAQVIEPKIISHLVQNNIETCMEVMPASSDLEVKEVPSHEGKYETLYSWAGLLES
;
A
#
# COMPACT_ATOMS: atom_id res chain seq x y z
N MET A 1 -9.44 -20.85 -14.10
CA MET A 1 -8.03 -20.55 -14.44
C MET A 1 -7.45 -19.67 -13.34
N THR A 2 -6.28 -19.98 -12.80
CA THR A 2 -5.61 -19.13 -11.80
C THR A 2 -5.21 -17.79 -12.43
N ILE A 3 -5.13 -16.71 -11.64
CA ILE A 3 -4.69 -15.38 -12.11
C ILE A 3 -3.32 -15.49 -12.81
N HIS A 4 -2.43 -16.31 -12.26
CA HIS A 4 -1.13 -16.62 -12.86
C HIS A 4 -1.24 -17.15 -14.30
N ALA A 5 -2.09 -18.17 -14.51
CA ALA A 5 -2.30 -18.75 -15.83
C ALA A 5 -2.87 -17.74 -16.84
N ALA A 6 -3.79 -16.87 -16.40
CA ALA A 6 -4.37 -15.84 -17.26
C ALA A 6 -3.35 -14.79 -17.71
N VAL A 7 -2.39 -14.42 -16.85
CA VAL A 7 -1.32 -13.47 -17.20
C VAL A 7 -0.30 -14.11 -18.14
N ILE A 8 0.10 -15.37 -17.90
CA ILE A 8 0.97 -16.11 -18.82
C ILE A 8 0.31 -16.22 -20.19
N GLN A 9 -0.99 -16.53 -20.25
CA GLN A 9 -1.71 -16.60 -21.51
C GLN A 9 -1.66 -15.27 -22.28
N LYS A 10 -1.72 -14.12 -21.60
CA LYS A 10 -1.52 -12.80 -22.22
C LYS A 10 -0.09 -12.58 -22.73
N LEU A 11 0.92 -13.00 -21.98
CA LEU A 11 2.33 -12.93 -22.42
C LEU A 11 2.57 -13.82 -23.65
N LEU A 12 1.94 -14.99 -23.70
CA LEU A 12 1.99 -15.87 -24.86
C LEU A 12 1.27 -15.27 -26.06
N SER A 13 0.06 -14.71 -25.88
CA SER A 13 -0.71 -14.09 -26.97
C SER A 13 -0.04 -12.86 -27.58
N THR A 14 0.82 -12.19 -26.82
CA THR A 14 1.57 -11.00 -27.29
C THR A 14 2.90 -11.37 -27.95
N ASN A 15 3.20 -12.66 -28.16
CA ASN A 15 4.46 -13.13 -28.73
C ASN A 15 5.72 -12.69 -27.96
N ALA A 16 5.58 -12.37 -26.67
CA ALA A 16 6.69 -11.92 -25.82
C ALA A 16 7.76 -13.02 -25.63
N HIS A 17 7.33 -14.28 -25.68
CA HIS A 17 8.15 -15.48 -25.50
C HIS A 17 9.04 -15.81 -26.71
N LEU A 18 8.82 -15.18 -27.86
CA LEU A 18 9.53 -15.46 -29.10
C LEU A 18 10.78 -14.58 -29.24
N GLY A 19 11.90 -15.02 -28.66
CA GLY A 19 13.18 -14.34 -28.80
C GLY A 19 13.80 -14.45 -30.19
N ARG A 20 14.91 -13.73 -30.41
CA ARG A 20 15.64 -13.77 -31.69
C ARG A 20 16.40 -15.09 -31.89
N ARG A 21 16.91 -15.28 -33.11
CA ARG A 21 17.60 -16.51 -33.51
C ARG A 21 18.92 -16.76 -32.79
N VAL A 22 19.58 -15.67 -32.39
CA VAL A 22 20.84 -15.72 -31.66
C VAL A 22 20.57 -15.43 -30.19
N ALA A 23 20.97 -16.37 -29.33
CA ALA A 23 20.96 -16.18 -27.87
C ALA A 23 22.38 -15.92 -27.37
N ALA A 24 22.61 -14.74 -26.82
CA ALA A 24 23.82 -14.42 -26.11
C ALA A 24 23.94 -15.27 -24.84
N HIS A 25 25.16 -15.57 -24.42
CA HIS A 25 25.41 -16.47 -23.28
C HIS A 25 24.72 -16.02 -21.99
N HIS A 26 24.77 -14.72 -21.71
CA HIS A 26 24.16 -14.13 -20.51
C HIS A 26 22.63 -14.17 -20.53
N PHE A 27 22.01 -14.28 -21.70
CA PHE A 27 20.55 -14.34 -21.81
C PHE A 27 19.99 -15.75 -21.59
N LYS A 28 20.85 -16.79 -21.58
CA LYS A 28 20.43 -18.19 -21.38
C LYS A 28 19.69 -18.40 -20.06
N ILE A 29 19.92 -17.55 -19.06
CA ILE A 29 19.19 -17.59 -17.79
C ILE A 29 17.69 -17.37 -17.95
N TYR A 30 17.26 -16.68 -19.02
CA TYR A 30 15.86 -16.42 -19.34
C TYR A 30 15.28 -17.35 -20.41
N SER A 31 16.10 -18.23 -21.01
CA SER A 31 15.62 -19.12 -22.08
C SER A 31 15.17 -20.47 -21.51
N CYS A 32 14.02 -20.97 -21.98
CA CYS A 32 13.62 -22.36 -21.77
C CYS A 32 14.33 -23.31 -22.74
N GLY A 33 14.63 -22.84 -23.96
CA GLY A 33 15.22 -23.64 -25.03
C GLY A 33 15.16 -22.92 -26.37
N SER A 34 15.28 -23.67 -27.46
CA SER A 34 15.15 -23.15 -28.82
C SER A 34 14.23 -24.03 -29.67
N ARG A 35 13.48 -23.40 -30.58
CA ARG A 35 12.59 -24.06 -31.54
C ARG A 35 12.69 -23.35 -32.88
N ASN A 36 12.86 -24.09 -33.97
CA ASN A 36 13.04 -23.54 -35.32
C ASN A 36 14.13 -22.45 -35.37
N ALA A 37 15.24 -22.67 -34.65
CA ALA A 37 16.32 -21.72 -34.48
C ALA A 37 15.93 -20.37 -33.85
N MET A 38 14.75 -20.24 -33.23
CA MET A 38 14.36 -19.11 -32.37
C MET A 38 14.51 -19.48 -30.90
N THR A 39 14.92 -18.52 -30.08
CA THR A 39 15.04 -18.70 -28.64
C THR A 39 13.66 -18.58 -27.99
N ILE A 40 13.27 -19.54 -27.16
CA ILE A 40 12.04 -19.47 -26.38
C ILE A 40 12.38 -18.87 -25.02
N ILE A 41 11.80 -17.71 -24.73
CA ILE A 41 11.92 -17.01 -23.46
C ILE A 41 10.92 -17.58 -22.46
N ASP A 42 11.40 -17.80 -21.25
CA ASP A 42 10.62 -18.26 -20.11
C ASP A 42 9.65 -17.17 -19.63
N SER A 43 8.36 -17.40 -19.85
CA SER A 43 7.30 -16.44 -19.50
C SER A 43 7.16 -16.22 -18.00
N ASP A 44 7.53 -17.20 -17.17
CA ASP A 44 7.49 -17.06 -15.71
C ASP A 44 8.59 -16.09 -15.26
N LYS A 45 9.79 -16.20 -15.84
CA LYS A 45 10.87 -15.25 -15.58
C LYS A 45 10.55 -13.86 -16.10
N THR A 46 9.95 -13.74 -17.28
CA THR A 46 9.44 -12.46 -17.79
C THR A 46 8.45 -11.83 -16.81
N LEU A 47 7.53 -12.63 -16.25
CA LEU A 47 6.53 -12.17 -15.29
C LEU A 47 7.16 -11.70 -13.96
N ILE A 48 8.16 -12.40 -13.44
CA ILE A 48 8.91 -11.99 -12.24
C ILE A 48 9.62 -10.66 -12.50
N CYS A 49 10.34 -10.54 -13.62
CA CYS A 49 11.03 -9.31 -14.01
C CYS A 49 10.06 -8.13 -14.21
N LEU A 50 8.90 -8.36 -14.83
CA LEU A 50 7.85 -7.36 -14.99
C LEU A 50 7.33 -6.86 -13.64
N ARG A 51 7.08 -7.77 -12.68
CA ARG A 51 6.65 -7.39 -11.33
C ARG A 51 7.69 -6.54 -10.61
N ASN A 52 8.96 -6.92 -10.69
CA ASN A 52 10.06 -6.15 -10.09
C ASN A 52 10.18 -4.76 -10.71
N ALA A 53 10.11 -4.66 -12.03
CA ALA A 53 10.13 -3.40 -12.75
C ALA A 53 8.94 -2.50 -12.38
N CYS A 54 7.72 -3.04 -12.31
CA CYS A 54 6.53 -2.26 -11.94
C CYS A 54 6.56 -1.84 -10.47
N ASN A 55 7.04 -2.67 -9.56
CA ASN A 55 7.20 -2.29 -8.16
C ASN A 55 8.20 -1.13 -8.00
N PHE A 56 9.33 -1.21 -8.69
CA PHE A 56 10.33 -0.15 -8.72
C PHE A 56 9.77 1.17 -9.29
N ILE A 57 9.09 1.11 -10.45
CA ILE A 57 8.42 2.27 -11.04
C ILE A 57 7.38 2.84 -10.07
N GLY A 58 6.57 1.99 -9.43
CA GLY A 58 5.55 2.43 -8.48
C GLY A 58 6.14 3.17 -7.28
N ASN A 59 7.26 2.68 -6.73
CA ASN A 59 7.98 3.36 -5.65
C ASN A 59 8.53 4.73 -6.08
N LEU A 60 9.10 4.83 -7.28
CA LEU A 60 9.56 6.11 -7.82
C LEU A 60 8.42 7.10 -8.08
N VAL A 61 7.26 6.60 -8.51
CA VAL A 61 6.06 7.44 -8.68
C VAL A 61 5.63 8.04 -7.34
N ARG A 62 5.67 7.26 -6.24
CA ARG A 62 5.38 7.77 -4.88
C ARG A 62 6.31 8.91 -4.47
N LEU A 63 7.56 8.86 -4.90
CA LEU A 63 8.57 9.88 -4.64
C LEU A 63 8.50 11.07 -5.63
N LYS A 64 7.47 11.13 -6.48
CA LYS A 64 7.33 12.12 -7.57
C LYS A 64 8.55 12.15 -8.50
N GLY A 65 9.17 10.99 -8.73
CA GLY A 65 10.32 10.84 -9.60
C GLY A 65 10.03 11.21 -11.06
N ARG A 66 11.06 11.68 -11.75
CA ARG A 66 11.01 12.02 -13.19
C ARG A 66 11.37 10.80 -14.03
N PHE A 67 10.55 10.53 -15.04
CA PHE A 67 10.75 9.41 -15.95
C PHE A 67 11.10 9.91 -17.34
N LEU A 68 12.04 9.24 -17.98
CA LEU A 68 12.35 9.40 -19.40
C LEU A 68 12.01 8.11 -20.15
N PHE A 69 11.16 8.21 -21.17
CA PHE A 69 10.76 7.08 -21.99
C PHE A 69 11.52 7.11 -23.32
N VAL A 70 12.39 6.12 -23.53
CA VAL A 70 13.32 6.06 -24.65
C VAL A 70 12.90 4.96 -25.61
N ASN A 71 12.79 5.34 -26.88
CA ASN A 71 12.39 4.44 -27.96
C ASN A 71 13.05 4.82 -29.28
N THR A 72 13.72 3.86 -29.90
CA THR A 72 14.35 3.97 -31.22
C THR A 72 13.41 3.58 -32.35
N ASN A 73 12.48 2.65 -32.11
CA ASN A 73 11.58 2.14 -33.13
C ASN A 73 10.34 3.02 -33.29
N THR A 74 10.21 3.74 -34.40
CA THR A 74 9.09 4.66 -34.64
C THR A 74 7.71 4.01 -34.59
N LEU A 75 7.61 2.68 -34.72
CA LEU A 75 6.35 1.96 -34.58
C LEU A 75 5.73 2.10 -33.17
N PHE A 76 6.55 2.30 -32.14
CA PHE A 76 6.06 2.44 -30.77
C PHE A 76 5.78 3.90 -30.37
N ASP A 77 6.09 4.87 -31.23
CA ASP A 77 5.95 6.29 -30.89
C ASP A 77 4.49 6.63 -30.56
N GLU A 78 3.50 6.12 -31.32
CA GLU A 78 2.07 6.36 -31.07
C GLU A 78 1.61 5.76 -29.73
N ILE A 79 2.00 4.52 -29.44
CA ILE A 79 1.66 3.82 -28.19
C ILE A 79 2.25 4.55 -26.96
N ILE A 80 3.49 5.01 -27.08
CA ILE A 80 4.18 5.75 -26.00
C ILE A 80 3.57 7.15 -25.84
N GLU A 81 3.18 7.81 -26.93
CA GLU A 81 2.47 9.09 -26.88
C GLU A 81 1.11 8.97 -26.17
N GLU A 82 0.34 7.92 -26.46
CA GLU A 82 -0.91 7.63 -25.78
C GLU A 82 -0.70 7.38 -24.28
N MET A 83 0.29 6.55 -23.94
CA MET A 83 0.69 6.25 -22.56
C MET A 83 1.10 7.52 -21.79
N THR A 84 2.01 8.32 -22.37
CA THR A 84 2.53 9.54 -21.73
C THR A 84 1.44 10.60 -21.56
N LYS A 85 0.53 10.72 -22.54
CA LYS A 85 -0.66 11.57 -22.45
C LYS A 85 -1.61 11.10 -21.34
N ALA A 86 -1.84 9.79 -21.19
CA ALA A 86 -2.70 9.24 -20.16
C ALA A 86 -2.14 9.45 -18.73
N ILE A 87 -0.81 9.34 -18.57
CA ILE A 87 -0.13 9.52 -17.28
C ILE A 87 0.06 11.01 -16.93
N GLY A 88 0.06 11.90 -17.93
CA GLY A 88 0.30 13.33 -17.78
C GLY A 88 1.78 13.71 -17.70
N ILE A 89 2.68 12.87 -18.25
CA ILE A 89 4.12 13.14 -18.29
C ILE A 89 4.52 13.61 -19.68
N LYS A 90 5.30 14.69 -19.77
CA LYS A 90 5.89 15.13 -21.02
C LYS A 90 7.15 14.32 -21.32
N ASN A 91 7.13 13.56 -22.42
CA ASN A 91 8.32 12.87 -22.89
C ASN A 91 9.08 13.74 -23.91
N ASP A 92 10.34 14.08 -23.62
CA ASP A 92 11.18 14.85 -24.53
C ASP A 92 11.86 13.91 -25.53
N LYS A 93 11.66 14.12 -26.83
CA LYS A 93 12.30 13.34 -27.90
C LYS A 93 13.70 13.85 -28.25
N SER A 94 14.16 14.93 -27.62
CA SER A 94 15.45 15.56 -27.95
C SER A 94 16.67 14.74 -27.52
N TRP A 95 16.48 13.64 -26.77
CA TRP A 95 17.55 12.68 -26.48
C TRP A 95 18.18 12.06 -27.73
N ARG A 96 17.47 12.07 -28.86
CA ARG A 96 17.98 11.64 -30.18
C ARG A 96 19.14 12.52 -30.71
N LEU A 97 19.36 13.70 -30.15
CA LEU A 97 20.38 14.66 -30.60
C LEU A 97 21.76 14.47 -29.93
N GLY A 98 21.88 13.54 -28.97
CA GLY A 98 23.12 13.24 -28.25
C GLY A 98 23.47 14.24 -27.13
N GLY A 99 24.27 13.80 -26.16
CA GLY A 99 24.69 14.60 -25.01
C GLY A 99 23.50 15.10 -24.19
N PHE A 100 22.49 14.25 -24.02
CA PHE A 100 21.18 14.64 -23.50
C PHE A 100 21.16 14.71 -21.98
N LEU A 101 21.69 13.69 -21.31
CA LEU A 101 21.74 13.63 -19.85
C LEU A 101 23.04 14.23 -19.31
N THR A 102 24.20 13.84 -19.86
CA THR A 102 25.50 14.25 -19.29
C THR A 102 25.89 15.70 -19.63
N ASN A 103 25.26 16.31 -20.64
CA ASN A 103 25.53 17.67 -21.07
C ASN A 103 24.23 18.50 -21.16
N SER A 104 23.32 18.26 -20.23
CA SER A 104 21.96 18.81 -20.24
C SER A 104 21.90 20.32 -20.01
N SER A 105 22.88 20.88 -19.30
CA SER A 105 23.02 22.32 -19.04
C SER A 105 23.63 23.11 -20.20
N SER A 106 24.15 22.43 -21.23
CA SER A 106 24.74 23.12 -22.38
C SER A 106 23.67 23.77 -23.24
N PRO A 107 23.82 25.05 -23.63
CA PRO A 107 22.90 25.69 -24.55
C PRO A 107 22.91 24.97 -25.91
N LYS A 108 21.95 24.07 -26.13
CA LYS A 108 21.75 23.38 -27.40
C LYS A 108 21.06 24.32 -28.39
N LYS A 109 21.80 25.32 -28.86
CA LYS A 109 21.35 26.25 -29.90
C LYS A 109 21.68 25.66 -31.26
N PHE A 110 20.72 24.97 -31.86
CA PHE A 110 20.87 24.58 -33.26
C PHE A 110 20.56 25.80 -34.15
N ARG A 111 21.60 26.35 -34.77
CA ARG A 111 21.48 27.42 -35.78
C ARG A 111 21.47 26.80 -37.17
N GLY A 112 20.28 26.49 -37.69
CA GLY A 112 20.09 26.18 -39.11
C GLY A 112 19.84 27.44 -39.93
N ARG A 113 20.00 27.37 -41.26
CA ARG A 113 19.71 28.49 -42.19
C ARG A 113 18.29 29.06 -42.01
N ASN A 114 17.30 28.23 -41.67
CA ASN A 114 15.88 28.60 -41.62
C ASN A 114 15.14 28.25 -40.31
N LYS A 115 15.79 27.67 -39.29
CA LYS A 115 15.13 27.30 -38.02
C LYS A 115 16.06 27.48 -36.83
N LYS A 116 15.55 28.12 -35.77
CA LYS A 116 16.16 28.17 -34.44
C LYS A 116 15.40 27.19 -33.54
N LEU A 117 16.03 26.08 -33.17
CA LEU A 117 15.53 25.20 -32.13
C LEU A 117 16.27 25.56 -30.85
N ASN A 118 15.53 26.09 -29.87
CA ASN A 118 16.03 26.30 -28.52
C ASN A 118 15.59 25.11 -27.68
N LEU A 119 16.52 24.18 -27.46
CA LEU A 119 16.34 23.12 -26.48
C LEU A 119 16.73 23.71 -25.12
N GLY A 120 15.77 23.77 -24.21
CA GLY A 120 15.98 24.27 -22.84
C GLY A 120 16.90 23.34 -22.04
N ALA A 121 17.30 23.79 -20.86
CA ALA A 121 18.02 22.93 -19.92
C ALA A 121 17.14 21.73 -19.56
N ILE A 122 17.68 20.53 -19.75
CA ILE A 122 16.99 19.28 -19.43
C ILE A 122 17.39 18.88 -18.00
N HIS A 123 16.41 18.61 -17.16
CA HIS A 123 16.69 18.02 -15.86
C HIS A 123 16.92 16.51 -16.00
N ALA A 124 17.88 15.97 -15.24
CA ALA A 124 18.16 14.54 -15.24
C ALA A 124 16.95 13.73 -14.74
N PRO A 125 16.52 12.68 -15.45
CA PRO A 125 15.47 11.80 -14.97
C PRO A 125 15.98 10.96 -13.79
N ASP A 126 15.07 10.56 -12.91
CA ASP A 126 15.35 9.65 -11.79
C ASP A 126 15.28 8.18 -12.25
N CYS A 127 14.61 7.92 -13.38
CA CYS A 127 14.58 6.62 -14.03
C CYS A 127 14.44 6.74 -15.55
N VAL A 128 15.14 5.87 -16.28
CA VAL A 128 15.00 5.72 -17.74
C VAL A 128 14.30 4.40 -18.04
N VAL A 129 13.23 4.47 -18.85
CA VAL A 129 12.51 3.29 -19.35
C VAL A 129 12.77 3.13 -20.83
N ILE A 130 13.29 1.97 -21.24
CA ILE A 130 13.74 1.69 -22.61
C ILE A 130 12.89 0.58 -23.22
N PHE A 131 12.22 0.88 -24.33
CA PHE A 131 11.32 -0.04 -25.02
C PHE A 131 11.99 -0.84 -26.14
N ASP A 132 13.15 -0.41 -26.61
CA ASP A 132 13.89 -1.10 -27.67
C ASP A 132 15.38 -1.11 -27.36
N THR A 133 16.00 -2.22 -27.73
CA THR A 133 17.35 -2.64 -27.38
C THR A 133 18.40 -2.19 -28.39
N GLU A 134 18.03 -1.34 -29.36
CA GLU A 134 18.91 -1.02 -30.48
C GLU A 134 20.25 -0.39 -30.04
N ARG A 135 21.33 -0.86 -30.66
CA ARG A 135 22.73 -0.84 -30.18
C ARG A 135 23.42 0.52 -30.04
N LYS A 136 22.71 1.65 -30.14
CA LYS A 136 23.36 2.98 -30.19
C LYS A 136 22.64 4.07 -29.38
N SER A 137 21.80 3.70 -28.41
CA SER A 137 21.24 4.72 -27.53
C SER A 137 22.33 5.27 -26.62
N SER A 138 22.80 6.48 -26.92
CA SER A 138 23.73 7.23 -26.05
C SER A 138 23.14 7.37 -24.64
N VAL A 139 21.81 7.36 -24.52
CA VAL A 139 21.09 7.45 -23.26
C VAL A 139 21.47 6.34 -22.28
N ILE A 140 21.75 5.12 -22.75
CA ILE A 140 22.16 4.01 -21.87
C ILE A 140 23.54 4.30 -21.24
N LEU A 141 24.48 4.79 -22.05
CA LEU A 141 25.83 5.14 -21.60
C LEU A 141 25.81 6.37 -20.69
N GLU A 142 24.99 7.36 -21.03
CA GLU A 142 24.85 8.58 -20.26
C GLU A 142 24.15 8.33 -18.91
N ALA A 143 23.14 7.45 -18.88
CA ALA A 143 22.45 7.05 -17.66
C ALA A 143 23.36 6.25 -16.70
N GLU A 144 24.15 5.30 -17.23
CA GLU A 144 25.16 4.58 -16.42
C GLU A 144 26.14 5.56 -15.76
N ARG A 145 26.66 6.55 -16.50
CA ARG A 145 27.59 7.56 -15.97
C ARG A 145 26.98 8.43 -14.88
N LEU A 146 25.69 8.72 -14.98
CA LEU A 146 24.95 9.49 -13.98
C LEU A 146 24.33 8.62 -12.88
N GLN A 147 24.59 7.31 -12.90
CA GLN A 147 24.02 6.34 -11.96
C GLN A 147 22.48 6.36 -11.94
N VAL A 148 21.86 6.70 -13.07
CA VAL A 148 20.40 6.67 -13.21
C VAL A 148 19.97 5.23 -13.53
N PRO A 149 19.06 4.64 -12.73
CA PRO A 149 18.60 3.27 -12.96
C PRO A 149 17.81 3.14 -14.26
N ILE A 150 18.00 2.00 -14.93
CA ILE A 150 17.39 1.70 -16.23
C ILE A 150 16.45 0.50 -16.09
N VAL A 151 15.19 0.70 -16.45
CA VAL A 151 14.22 -0.38 -16.72
C VAL A 151 14.18 -0.58 -18.23
N GLY A 152 14.48 -1.78 -18.71
CA GLY A 152 14.60 -1.98 -20.16
C GLY A 152 14.13 -3.34 -20.62
N LEU A 153 13.50 -3.38 -21.79
CA LEU A 153 13.29 -4.65 -22.49
C LEU A 153 14.66 -5.24 -22.86
N VAL A 154 14.80 -6.55 -22.72
CA VAL A 154 16.01 -7.28 -23.07
C VAL A 154 15.65 -8.42 -24.01
N ASP A 155 16.34 -8.45 -25.14
CA ASP A 155 16.22 -9.51 -26.13
C ASP A 155 17.42 -10.48 -26.08
N SER A 156 17.23 -11.68 -26.62
CA SER A 156 18.23 -12.72 -26.68
C SER A 156 19.51 -12.33 -27.43
N SER A 157 19.42 -11.38 -28.36
CA SER A 157 20.56 -10.92 -29.16
C SER A 157 21.32 -9.72 -28.56
N MET A 158 20.93 -9.26 -27.37
CA MET A 158 21.54 -8.09 -26.74
C MET A 158 23.03 -8.34 -26.44
N PRO A 159 23.94 -7.38 -26.73
CA PRO A 159 25.33 -7.47 -26.31
C PRO A 159 25.49 -7.35 -24.78
N TRP A 160 26.47 -8.06 -24.22
CA TRP A 160 26.78 -8.03 -22.78
C TRP A 160 27.05 -6.61 -22.25
N GLU A 161 27.74 -5.78 -23.04
CA GLU A 161 28.07 -4.40 -22.67
C GLU A 161 26.84 -3.53 -22.44
N THR A 162 25.74 -3.80 -23.14
CA THR A 162 24.47 -3.08 -22.95
C THR A 162 23.69 -3.72 -21.81
N TYR A 163 23.62 -5.05 -21.78
CA TYR A 163 22.89 -5.80 -20.76
C TYR A 163 23.34 -5.44 -19.34
N LYS A 164 24.65 -5.38 -19.09
CA LYS A 164 25.21 -5.09 -17.75
C LYS A 164 24.83 -3.71 -17.19
N LYS A 165 24.39 -2.78 -18.04
CA LYS A 165 24.02 -1.41 -17.66
C LYS A 165 22.54 -1.30 -17.27
N ILE A 166 21.74 -2.31 -17.59
CA ILE A 166 20.30 -2.32 -17.31
C ILE A 166 20.08 -2.86 -15.90
N THR A 167 19.52 -2.04 -15.02
CA THR A 167 19.27 -2.38 -13.61
C THR A 167 18.10 -3.35 -13.47
N TYR A 168 17.00 -3.10 -14.19
CA TYR A 168 15.79 -3.92 -14.17
C TYR A 168 15.51 -4.47 -15.57
N PRO A 169 16.12 -5.60 -15.95
CA PRO A 169 15.93 -6.21 -17.26
C PRO A 169 14.58 -6.94 -17.33
N VAL A 170 13.80 -6.65 -18.37
CA VAL A 170 12.55 -7.35 -18.69
C VAL A 170 12.80 -8.23 -19.93
N PRO A 171 13.00 -9.55 -19.76
CA PRO A 171 13.32 -10.44 -20.88
C PRO A 171 12.06 -10.68 -21.70
N ALA A 172 11.95 -10.04 -22.86
CA ALA A 172 10.80 -10.16 -23.73
C ALA A 172 11.14 -9.66 -25.14
N ASN A 173 10.46 -10.23 -26.13
CA ASN A 173 10.52 -9.73 -27.49
C ASN A 173 9.74 -8.41 -27.64
N ASP A 174 10.27 -7.48 -28.41
CA ASP A 174 9.73 -6.15 -28.68
C ASP A 174 8.61 -6.18 -29.74
N SER A 175 7.63 -7.07 -29.59
CA SER A 175 6.46 -7.08 -30.47
C SER A 175 5.55 -5.87 -30.18
N VAL A 176 4.86 -5.35 -31.20
CA VAL A 176 3.89 -4.24 -31.03
C VAL A 176 2.85 -4.57 -29.94
N GLN A 177 2.35 -5.80 -29.92
CA GLN A 177 1.37 -6.27 -28.95
C GLN A 177 1.95 -6.32 -27.53
N PHE A 178 3.20 -6.73 -27.38
CA PHE A 178 3.86 -6.77 -26.08
C PHE A 178 4.22 -5.37 -25.58
N VAL A 179 4.73 -4.49 -26.44
CA VAL A 179 5.00 -3.09 -26.07
C VAL A 179 3.70 -2.39 -25.65
N TYR A 180 2.59 -2.62 -26.36
CA TYR A 180 1.27 -2.13 -25.94
C TYR A 180 0.85 -2.67 -24.57
N LEU A 181 1.04 -3.97 -24.31
CA LEU A 181 0.78 -4.58 -22.99
C LEU A 181 1.65 -3.94 -21.90
N PHE A 182 2.94 -3.74 -22.18
CA PHE A 182 3.92 -3.19 -21.25
C PHE A 182 3.62 -1.72 -20.93
N CYS A 183 3.36 -0.90 -21.94
CA CYS A 183 2.91 0.48 -21.75
C CYS A 183 1.62 0.54 -20.93
N ASN A 184 0.64 -0.32 -21.22
CA ASN A 184 -0.59 -0.39 -20.43
C ASN A 184 -0.35 -0.79 -18.96
N LEU A 185 0.59 -1.70 -18.70
CA LEU A 185 0.96 -2.10 -17.36
C LEU A 185 1.62 -0.93 -16.61
N ILE A 186 2.49 -0.18 -17.28
CA ILE A 186 3.09 1.05 -16.76
C ILE A 186 1.98 2.08 -16.47
N THR A 187 1.10 2.38 -17.43
CA THR A 187 -0.03 3.31 -17.24
C THR A 187 -0.88 2.93 -16.05
N LYS A 188 -1.22 1.65 -15.90
CA LYS A 188 -2.00 1.17 -14.75
C LYS A 188 -1.25 1.36 -13.44
N THR A 189 0.05 1.06 -13.41
CA THR A 189 0.91 1.27 -12.23
C THR A 189 0.95 2.76 -11.85
N PHE A 190 1.19 3.64 -12.83
CA PHE A 190 1.21 5.08 -12.63
C PHE A 190 -0.14 5.61 -12.14
N LEU A 191 -1.24 5.25 -12.79
CA LEU A 191 -2.56 5.71 -12.40
C LEU A 191 -2.95 5.16 -11.02
N TYR A 192 -2.60 3.92 -10.71
CA TYR A 192 -2.83 3.33 -9.39
C TYR A 192 -2.07 4.11 -8.32
N GLU A 193 -0.77 4.35 -8.51
CA GLU A 193 0.06 5.08 -7.55
C GLU A 193 -0.26 6.58 -7.49
N GLN A 194 -0.59 7.22 -8.61
CA GLN A 194 -1.07 8.60 -8.62
C GLN A 194 -2.43 8.73 -7.93
N ARG A 195 -3.34 7.76 -8.10
CA ARG A 195 -4.61 7.74 -7.35
C ARG A 195 -4.34 7.55 -5.86
N LYS A 196 -3.44 6.64 -5.50
CA LYS A 196 -3.01 6.42 -4.11
C LYS A 196 -2.35 7.68 -3.51
N MET A 197 -1.51 8.37 -4.28
CA MET A 197 -0.89 9.64 -3.89
C MET A 197 -1.88 10.80 -3.85
N LYS A 198 -2.83 10.88 -4.77
CA LYS A 198 -3.89 11.91 -4.76
C LYS A 198 -4.90 11.67 -3.64
N ALA A 199 -5.15 10.41 -3.30
CA ALA A 199 -5.89 10.06 -2.09
C ALA A 199 -5.08 10.42 -0.82
N ALA A 200 -3.75 10.42 -0.90
CA ALA A 200 -2.88 10.89 0.19
C ALA A 200 -2.73 12.43 0.24
N GLN A 201 -2.67 13.13 -0.91
CA GLN A 201 -2.46 14.60 -1.04
C GLN A 201 -3.75 15.40 -1.07
N GLY A 202 -4.87 14.82 -1.49
CA GLY A 202 -6.21 15.40 -1.35
C GLY A 202 -6.67 15.53 0.10
N ALA A 203 -5.84 15.09 1.04
CA ALA A 203 -5.93 15.36 2.47
C ALA A 203 -5.17 16.62 2.92
N ASP A 204 -4.41 17.32 2.04
CA ASP A 204 -3.52 18.44 2.40
C ASP A 204 -3.86 19.81 1.74
N ASP A 205 -4.79 19.90 0.78
CA ASP A 205 -4.91 21.09 -0.12
C ASP A 205 -6.28 21.83 -0.11
N SER A 206 -6.78 22.20 1.08
CA SER A 206 -7.92 23.13 1.26
C SER A 206 -7.65 24.29 2.23
N THR A 207 -6.55 25.04 2.04
CA THR A 207 -6.44 26.41 2.58
C THR A 207 -5.74 27.32 1.57
N ALA A 208 -6.50 27.84 0.59
CA ALA A 208 -6.36 29.22 0.09
C ALA A 208 -7.33 29.48 -1.09
N GLY A 209 -8.25 30.43 -0.90
CA GLY A 209 -8.80 31.23 -2.00
C GLY A 209 -10.29 31.07 -2.29
N THR A 210 -11.10 31.83 -1.56
CA THR A 210 -12.52 32.11 -1.79
C THR A 210 -12.83 32.55 -3.23
N ARG A 211 -13.86 31.97 -3.84
CA ARG A 211 -14.92 32.68 -4.58
C ARG A 211 -16.07 31.72 -4.91
N GLU A 212 -17.26 32.16 -4.53
CA GLU A 212 -18.58 31.56 -4.75
C GLU A 212 -18.85 31.38 -6.25
N ASP A 213 -19.32 30.20 -6.67
CA ASP A 213 -20.73 29.98 -7.02
C ASP A 213 -20.97 28.59 -7.63
N ASP A 214 -22.21 28.16 -7.44
CA ASP A 214 -22.96 27.11 -8.13
C ASP A 214 -22.84 25.64 -7.70
N LEU A 215 -23.85 25.28 -6.90
CA LEU A 215 -24.57 24.01 -6.87
C LEU A 215 -24.55 23.27 -8.22
N GLN A 216 -24.07 22.03 -8.22
CA GLN A 216 -24.74 20.94 -8.92
C GLN A 216 -24.36 19.57 -8.33
N ILE A 217 -25.42 18.83 -8.02
CA ILE A 217 -25.43 17.44 -7.57
C ILE A 217 -24.94 16.59 -8.74
N GLU A 218 -23.78 15.96 -8.59
CA GLU A 218 -23.39 14.81 -9.41
C GLU A 218 -22.78 13.70 -8.53
N THR A 219 -23.57 12.64 -8.40
CA THR A 219 -23.17 11.26 -8.12
C THR A 219 -21.90 10.87 -8.87
N ALA A 220 -20.79 10.68 -8.15
CA ALA A 220 -19.68 9.83 -8.59
C ALA A 220 -18.78 9.46 -7.41
N SER A 221 -18.66 8.15 -7.18
CA SER A 221 -17.74 7.49 -6.26
C SER A 221 -16.31 8.06 -6.36
N LYS A 222 -15.87 8.76 -5.32
CA LYS A 222 -14.51 9.32 -5.13
C LYS A 222 -14.04 8.95 -3.72
N ARG A 223 -13.30 7.85 -3.56
CA ARG A 223 -12.61 7.52 -2.30
C ARG A 223 -11.21 8.14 -2.28
N GLY A 224 -10.87 8.81 -1.18
CA GLY A 224 -9.57 9.41 -0.93
C GLY A 224 -9.56 10.77 -0.22
N LYS A 225 -10.70 11.25 0.31
CA LYS A 225 -10.68 12.29 1.34
C LYS A 225 -10.89 11.61 2.69
N ILE A 226 -10.00 11.86 3.66
CA ILE A 226 -10.30 11.56 5.07
C ILE A 226 -11.34 12.58 5.47
N PHE A 227 -12.59 12.13 5.59
CA PHE A 227 -13.70 12.98 5.97
C PHE A 227 -13.86 12.85 7.48
N VAL A 228 -13.50 13.90 8.22
CA VAL A 228 -13.77 13.97 9.66
C VAL A 228 -15.19 14.47 9.81
N LEU A 229 -16.05 13.61 10.33
CA LEU A 229 -17.42 13.94 10.66
C LEU A 229 -17.50 14.31 12.14
N PRO A 230 -18.05 15.49 12.50
CA PRO A 230 -18.38 15.76 13.88
C PRO A 230 -19.33 14.69 14.41
N TYR A 231 -19.04 14.10 15.56
CA TYR A 231 -19.86 13.05 16.16
C TYR A 231 -21.34 13.43 16.28
N GLU A 232 -21.61 14.70 16.58
CA GLU A 232 -22.95 15.28 16.69
C GLU A 232 -23.75 15.19 15.38
N SER A 233 -23.07 15.24 14.23
CA SER A 233 -23.68 15.17 12.90
C SER A 233 -24.11 13.76 12.48
N LEU A 234 -23.67 12.72 13.20
CA LEU A 234 -24.07 11.35 12.90
C LEU A 234 -25.58 11.15 13.16
N GLN A 235 -26.24 10.38 12.30
CA GLN A 235 -27.64 10.00 12.52
C GLN A 235 -27.77 9.23 13.85
N PRO A 236 -28.87 9.43 14.59
CA PRO A 236 -29.13 8.65 15.81
C PRO A 236 -29.24 7.16 15.46
N ALA A 237 -28.81 6.30 16.39
CA ALA A 237 -28.93 4.86 16.24
C ALA A 237 -30.42 4.45 16.15
N PRO A 238 -30.75 3.35 15.46
CA PRO A 238 -32.10 2.80 15.47
C PRO A 238 -32.60 2.59 16.90
N GLU A 239 -33.83 3.01 17.20
CA GLU A 239 -34.43 2.82 18.53
C GLU A 239 -34.87 1.37 18.77
N ASP A 240 -35.08 0.61 17.69
CA ASP A 240 -35.53 -0.76 17.74
C ASP A 240 -34.42 -1.73 18.19
N VAL A 241 -34.67 -2.44 19.29
CA VAL A 241 -33.74 -3.40 19.90
C VAL A 241 -33.35 -4.53 18.93
N SER A 242 -34.28 -4.94 18.05
CA SER A 242 -34.04 -5.98 17.04
C SER A 242 -33.00 -5.53 16.00
N ASP A 243 -33.06 -4.29 15.55
CA ASP A 243 -32.14 -3.76 14.54
C ASP A 243 -30.76 -3.53 15.15
N LEU A 244 -30.71 -3.02 16.39
CA LEU A 244 -29.47 -2.90 17.15
C LEU A 244 -28.80 -4.25 17.39
N LYS A 245 -29.59 -5.30 17.67
CA LYS A 245 -29.08 -6.65 17.80
C LYS A 245 -28.41 -7.12 16.50
N GLN A 246 -29.06 -6.95 15.36
CA GLN A 246 -28.49 -7.34 14.06
C GLN A 246 -27.19 -6.59 13.74
N LEU A 247 -27.09 -5.30 14.12
CA LEU A 247 -25.87 -4.52 13.96
C LEU A 247 -24.75 -5.02 14.88
N LEU A 248 -25.04 -5.23 16.16
CA LEU A 248 -24.05 -5.67 17.14
C LEU A 248 -23.60 -7.12 16.94
N ASP A 249 -24.46 -7.99 16.45
CA ASP A 249 -24.11 -9.38 16.13
C ASP A 249 -23.06 -9.47 15.01
N LYS A 250 -22.85 -8.41 14.22
CA LYS A 250 -21.79 -8.32 13.20
C LYS A 250 -20.43 -7.86 13.75
N VAL A 251 -20.37 -7.40 15.00
CA VAL A 251 -19.17 -6.76 15.58
C VAL A 251 -18.34 -7.75 16.40
N VAL A 252 -17.02 -7.56 16.35
CA VAL A 252 -16.00 -8.22 17.16
C VAL A 252 -15.16 -7.14 17.83
N VAL A 253 -14.78 -7.34 19.09
CA VAL A 253 -13.86 -6.43 19.79
C VAL A 253 -12.48 -7.06 19.82
N LEU A 254 -11.45 -6.33 19.42
CA LEU A 254 -10.06 -6.74 19.47
C LEU A 254 -9.28 -5.77 20.35
N LYS A 255 -8.68 -6.23 21.44
CA LYS A 255 -7.86 -5.41 22.34
C LYS A 255 -6.39 -5.81 22.25
N PHE A 256 -5.52 -4.82 22.01
CA PHE A 256 -4.08 -4.99 22.13
C PHE A 256 -3.69 -5.23 23.60
N ASN A 257 -2.91 -6.27 23.85
CA ASN A 257 -2.53 -6.69 25.20
C ASN A 257 -1.05 -7.13 25.27
N GLY A 258 -0.18 -6.51 24.47
CA GLY A 258 1.25 -6.79 24.44
C GLY A 258 2.10 -5.98 25.44
N ARG A 259 1.55 -4.91 26.03
CA ARG A 259 2.30 -4.00 26.90
C ARG A 259 2.40 -4.54 28.33
N LEU A 260 3.61 -4.46 28.89
CA LEU A 260 3.87 -4.74 30.29
C LEU A 260 3.67 -3.49 31.16
N GLY A 261 3.28 -3.69 32.41
CA GLY A 261 3.13 -2.65 33.43
C GLY A 261 4.45 -2.20 34.08
N THR A 262 5.60 -2.45 33.44
CA THR A 262 6.94 -2.17 34.01
C THR A 262 7.12 -0.71 34.37
N ASN A 263 6.60 0.21 33.55
CA ASN A 263 6.65 1.66 33.80
C ASN A 263 5.87 2.06 35.06
N MET A 264 4.96 1.20 35.53
CA MET A 264 4.18 1.37 36.76
C MET A 264 4.71 0.51 37.92
N GLY A 265 5.89 -0.11 37.76
CA GLY A 265 6.51 -0.98 38.77
C GLY A 265 5.86 -2.36 38.90
N LEU A 266 5.06 -2.79 37.92
CA LEU A 266 4.31 -4.05 37.98
C LEU A 266 4.92 -5.09 37.02
N ASN A 267 5.07 -6.31 37.54
CA ASN A 267 5.55 -7.47 36.79
C ASN A 267 4.35 -8.23 36.19
N GLY A 268 3.83 -7.75 35.06
CA GLY A 268 2.70 -8.38 34.37
C GLY A 268 2.13 -7.52 33.24
N PRO A 269 1.12 -8.02 32.49
CA PRO A 269 0.44 -7.25 31.47
C PRO A 269 -0.22 -5.99 32.05
N LYS A 270 -0.20 -4.90 31.30
CA LYS A 270 -0.82 -3.64 31.75
C LYS A 270 -2.35 -3.74 31.91
N SER A 271 -2.99 -4.70 31.24
CA SER A 271 -4.42 -4.98 31.36
C SER A 271 -4.83 -5.62 32.70
N THR A 272 -3.89 -6.26 33.40
CA THR A 272 -4.16 -6.91 34.69
C THR A 272 -3.96 -5.95 35.87
N ILE A 273 -3.76 -4.66 35.61
CA ILE A 273 -3.64 -3.64 36.64
C ILE A 273 -5.04 -3.34 37.20
N GLU A 274 -5.16 -3.36 38.52
CA GLU A 274 -6.35 -2.93 39.24
C GLU A 274 -6.55 -1.41 39.10
N VAL A 275 -7.75 -1.01 38.67
CA VAL A 275 -8.08 0.39 38.43
C VAL A 275 -9.03 0.90 39.51
N GLN A 276 -10.14 0.18 39.74
CA GLN A 276 -11.17 0.60 40.69
C GLN A 276 -11.89 -0.60 41.30
N ASN A 277 -12.15 -0.53 42.61
CA ASN A 277 -12.93 -1.54 43.36
C ASN A 277 -12.47 -2.99 43.19
N GLY A 278 -11.14 -3.21 43.07
CA GLY A 278 -10.56 -4.54 42.85
C GLY A 278 -10.80 -5.12 41.45
N MET A 279 -11.30 -4.31 40.50
CA MET A 279 -11.43 -4.70 39.09
C MET A 279 -10.21 -4.28 38.29
N THR A 280 -9.72 -5.18 37.44
CA THR A 280 -8.66 -4.89 36.49
C THR A 280 -9.16 -4.13 35.27
N CYS A 281 -8.24 -3.51 34.52
CA CYS A 281 -8.55 -2.91 33.23
C CYS A 281 -9.25 -3.91 32.28
N LEU A 282 -8.81 -5.17 32.29
CA LEU A 282 -9.46 -6.23 31.51
C LEU A 282 -10.89 -6.53 32.00
N ASP A 283 -11.11 -6.60 33.31
CA ASP A 283 -12.43 -6.88 33.88
C ASP A 283 -13.45 -5.80 33.53
N LEU A 284 -13.03 -4.53 33.51
CA LEU A 284 -13.89 -3.41 33.12
C LEU A 284 -14.39 -3.57 31.67
N VAL A 285 -13.50 -3.90 30.74
CA VAL A 285 -13.85 -4.12 29.32
C VAL A 285 -14.77 -5.33 29.17
N ILE A 286 -14.49 -6.42 29.90
CA ILE A 286 -15.32 -7.63 29.87
C ILE A 286 -16.74 -7.32 30.38
N ASN A 287 -16.86 -6.63 31.53
CA ASN A 287 -18.14 -6.30 32.14
C ASN A 287 -18.97 -5.35 31.25
N GLN A 288 -18.29 -4.46 30.54
CA GLN A 288 -18.92 -3.57 29.59
C GLN A 288 -19.52 -4.32 28.39
N ILE A 289 -18.76 -5.24 27.78
CA ILE A 289 -19.25 -6.09 26.68
C ILE A 289 -20.41 -6.97 27.17
N GLU A 290 -20.29 -7.54 28.37
CA GLU A 290 -21.34 -8.35 28.98
C GLU A 290 -22.62 -7.54 29.23
N SER A 291 -22.50 -6.31 29.73
CA SER A 291 -23.64 -5.43 29.91
C SER A 291 -24.33 -5.09 28.58
N LEU A 292 -23.57 -4.96 27.49
CA LEU A 292 -24.12 -4.73 26.16
C LEU A 292 -24.81 -5.97 25.60
N ASN A 293 -24.17 -7.13 25.71
CA ASN A 293 -24.73 -8.42 25.32
C ASN A 293 -26.04 -8.70 26.07
N ALA A 294 -26.09 -8.43 27.38
CA ALA A 294 -27.30 -8.57 28.19
C ALA A 294 -28.40 -7.55 27.81
N LYS A 295 -28.02 -6.32 27.50
CA LYS A 295 -28.98 -5.24 27.16
C LYS A 295 -29.63 -5.44 25.80
N TYR A 296 -28.87 -5.87 24.79
CA TYR A 296 -29.35 -5.99 23.40
C TYR A 296 -29.55 -7.44 22.94
N GLY A 297 -29.21 -8.43 23.78
CA GLY A 297 -29.35 -9.86 23.45
C GLY A 297 -28.44 -10.31 22.31
N CYS A 298 -27.27 -9.69 22.16
CA CYS A 298 -26.24 -10.00 21.17
C CYS A 298 -25.09 -10.82 21.76
N ASP A 299 -24.26 -11.42 20.90
CA ASP A 299 -23.05 -12.15 21.30
C ASP A 299 -21.81 -11.54 20.64
N ILE A 300 -21.24 -10.52 21.29
CA ILE A 300 -20.02 -9.85 20.84
C ILE A 300 -18.79 -10.57 21.43
N PRO A 301 -17.93 -11.19 20.60
CA PRO A 301 -16.70 -11.82 21.07
C PRO A 301 -15.60 -10.78 21.34
N LEU A 302 -14.79 -11.05 22.37
CA LEU A 302 -13.59 -10.29 22.72
C LEU A 302 -12.33 -11.05 22.34
N LEU A 303 -11.48 -10.45 21.51
CA LEU A 303 -10.17 -10.96 21.11
C LEU A 303 -9.07 -10.21 21.85
N LEU A 304 -8.09 -10.94 22.37
CA LEU A 304 -6.90 -10.38 23.02
C LEU A 304 -5.65 -10.73 22.21
N ALA A 305 -4.99 -9.70 21.68
CA ALA A 305 -3.71 -9.83 20.98
C ALA A 305 -2.56 -9.71 22.00
N ASN A 306 -2.01 -10.85 22.41
CA ASN A 306 -0.95 -10.93 23.42
C ASN A 306 0.43 -11.07 22.75
N THR A 307 1.48 -10.68 23.47
CA THR A 307 2.88 -11.00 23.13
C THR A 307 3.33 -12.21 23.93
N VAL A 308 4.51 -12.76 23.62
CA VAL A 308 5.10 -13.90 24.36
C VAL A 308 5.19 -13.59 25.85
N ASN A 309 5.50 -12.35 26.20
CA ASN A 309 5.67 -11.90 27.58
C ASN A 309 4.36 -11.74 28.35
N THR A 310 3.24 -11.52 27.66
CA THR A 310 1.93 -11.30 28.30
C THR A 310 0.98 -12.48 28.22
N HIS A 311 1.25 -13.45 27.33
CA HIS A 311 0.31 -14.52 26.99
C HIS A 311 -0.09 -15.40 28.20
N ASP A 312 0.88 -16.00 28.87
CA ASP A 312 0.63 -16.95 29.96
C ASP A 312 -0.06 -16.30 31.16
N SER A 313 0.37 -15.09 31.51
CA SER A 313 -0.23 -14.30 32.59
C SER A 313 -1.68 -13.93 32.27
N THR A 314 -1.97 -13.57 31.02
CA THR A 314 -3.33 -13.25 30.57
C THR A 314 -4.23 -14.49 30.60
N LEU A 315 -3.73 -15.65 30.17
CA LEU A 315 -4.50 -16.90 30.21
C LEU A 315 -4.92 -17.28 31.64
N LYS A 316 -4.07 -17.05 32.64
CA LYS A 316 -4.41 -17.30 34.06
C LYS A 316 -5.58 -16.43 34.53
N VAL A 317 -5.64 -15.17 34.08
CA VAL A 317 -6.76 -14.27 34.41
C VAL A 317 -8.03 -14.70 33.68
N LEU A 318 -7.92 -15.14 32.42
CA LEU A 318 -9.06 -15.61 31.64
C LEU A 318 -9.72 -16.88 32.20
N GLN A 319 -9.00 -17.70 32.98
CA GLN A 319 -9.59 -18.86 33.67
C GLN A 319 -10.71 -18.46 34.65
N GLN A 320 -10.70 -17.23 35.15
CA GLN A 320 -11.74 -16.69 36.02
C GLN A 320 -13.02 -16.30 35.24
N HIS A 321 -12.92 -16.17 33.90
CA HIS A 321 -13.98 -15.72 32.99
C HIS A 321 -14.37 -16.81 31.97
N THR A 322 -14.44 -18.07 32.40
CA THR A 322 -14.63 -19.25 31.54
C THR A 322 -15.95 -19.30 30.77
N ASN A 323 -17.00 -18.63 31.25
CA ASN A 323 -18.32 -18.61 30.60
C ASN A 323 -18.48 -17.50 29.55
N LYS A 324 -17.42 -16.75 29.25
CA LYS A 324 -17.48 -15.58 28.37
C LYS A 324 -16.81 -15.87 27.02
N ASN A 325 -17.34 -15.27 25.95
CA ASN A 325 -16.84 -15.44 24.59
C ASN A 325 -15.55 -14.65 24.36
N ILE A 326 -14.45 -15.11 24.95
CA ILE A 326 -13.15 -14.44 24.95
C ILE A 326 -12.09 -15.34 24.33
N HIS A 327 -11.29 -14.81 23.41
CA HIS A 327 -10.23 -15.55 22.73
C HIS A 327 -8.91 -14.79 22.78
N ALA A 328 -7.87 -15.41 23.36
CA ALA A 328 -6.51 -14.88 23.32
C ALA A 328 -5.70 -15.52 22.17
N PHE A 329 -4.88 -14.73 21.47
CA PHE A 329 -3.91 -15.24 20.50
C PHE A 329 -2.57 -14.52 20.64
N LEU A 330 -1.53 -15.11 20.07
CA LEU A 330 -0.18 -14.58 20.09
C LEU A 330 0.07 -13.76 18.81
N GLN A 331 0.52 -12.52 18.98
CA GLN A 331 0.99 -11.67 17.88
C GLN A 331 2.41 -12.09 17.48
N SER A 332 2.70 -12.09 16.17
CA SER A 332 4.05 -12.29 15.64
C SER A 332 4.93 -11.07 15.88
N GLU A 333 6.13 -11.26 16.43
CA GLU A 333 7.17 -10.23 16.55
C GLU A 333 8.13 -10.32 15.35
N GLU A 334 8.42 -9.21 14.66
CA GLU A 334 9.54 -9.14 13.71
C GLU A 334 10.85 -8.98 14.51
N TYR A 335 11.85 -9.80 14.18
CA TYR A 335 13.23 -9.55 14.58
C TYR A 335 13.80 -8.47 13.65
N GLU A 336 14.09 -7.28 14.18
CA GLU A 336 15.00 -6.36 13.47
C GLU A 336 16.38 -7.04 13.39
N ASP A 337 16.92 -7.17 12.17
CA ASP A 337 18.30 -7.63 11.96
C ASP A 337 19.27 -6.72 12.73
N ASP A 338 20.18 -7.35 13.48
CA ASP A 338 21.21 -6.71 14.30
C ASP A 338 21.99 -5.65 13.49
N SER A 339 21.70 -4.38 13.76
CA SER A 339 22.65 -3.29 13.53
C SER A 339 23.27 -2.91 14.86
N ASP A 340 24.61 -2.87 14.89
CA ASP A 340 25.48 -2.68 16.07
C ASP A 340 25.24 -1.34 16.80
N GLU A 341 24.11 -1.18 17.50
CA GLU A 341 23.91 -0.15 18.52
C GLU A 341 23.26 -0.76 19.77
N ALA A 342 23.83 -0.41 20.93
CA ALA A 342 23.53 -0.95 22.27
C ALA A 342 22.04 -0.97 22.64
N PRO A 343 21.61 -1.87 23.57
CA PRO A 343 20.20 -2.08 23.87
C PRO A 343 19.64 -0.90 24.68
N HIS A 344 19.07 0.08 23.98
CA HIS A 344 18.17 1.05 24.58
C HIS A 344 16.80 0.39 24.77
N GLN A 345 16.52 -0.03 26.00
CA GLN A 345 15.38 -0.82 26.46
C GLN A 345 14.00 -0.14 26.33
N ASP A 346 13.89 0.98 25.59
CA ASP A 346 12.69 1.83 25.51
C ASP A 346 12.34 2.30 24.07
N ARG A 347 12.87 1.66 23.02
CA ARG A 347 12.40 1.91 21.65
C ARG A 347 11.08 1.16 21.38
N MET A 348 9.99 1.81 21.80
CA MET A 348 8.62 1.76 21.26
C MET A 348 8.31 0.62 20.27
N TYR A 349 7.79 -0.50 20.79
CA TYR A 349 7.01 -1.45 20.00
C TYR A 349 5.70 -0.78 19.55
N ALA A 350 5.74 -0.11 18.41
CA ALA A 350 4.54 0.28 17.70
C ALA A 350 4.01 -0.97 16.99
N SER A 351 3.29 -1.82 17.71
CA SER A 351 2.54 -2.95 17.14
C SER A 351 1.76 -2.46 15.93
N SER A 352 2.24 -2.77 14.72
CA SER A 352 1.60 -2.28 13.52
C SER A 352 0.24 -2.97 13.41
N HIS A 353 -0.85 -2.23 13.16
CA HIS A 353 -2.18 -2.84 13.02
C HIS A 353 -2.15 -4.01 12.02
N SER A 354 -1.29 -3.91 11.00
CA SER A 354 -0.97 -4.96 10.02
C SER A 354 -0.52 -6.29 10.61
N GLU A 355 0.37 -6.30 11.61
CA GLU A 355 0.87 -7.54 12.23
C GLU A 355 -0.25 -8.32 12.94
N VAL A 356 -1.16 -7.60 13.60
CA VAL A 356 -2.25 -8.24 14.32
C VAL A 356 -3.29 -8.82 13.38
N TYR A 357 -3.60 -8.14 12.28
CA TYR A 357 -4.44 -8.72 11.24
C TYR A 357 -3.79 -9.96 10.60
N LEU A 358 -2.48 -9.91 10.33
CA LEU A 358 -1.74 -11.06 9.80
C LEU A 358 -1.73 -12.23 10.80
N SER A 359 -1.52 -11.94 12.09
CA SER A 359 -1.54 -12.94 13.18
C SER A 359 -2.94 -13.55 13.33
N LEU A 360 -3.99 -12.74 13.24
CA LEU A 360 -5.37 -13.18 13.32
C LEU A 360 -5.71 -14.13 12.16
N LYS A 361 -5.27 -13.79 10.94
CA LYS A 361 -5.40 -14.62 9.74
C LYS A 361 -4.64 -15.93 9.88
N ASN A 362 -3.37 -15.88 10.28
CA ASN A 362 -2.53 -17.06 10.44
C ASN A 362 -3.02 -18.00 11.55
N SER A 363 -3.67 -17.45 12.59
CA SER A 363 -4.25 -18.24 13.68
C SER A 363 -5.51 -19.03 13.26
N GLY A 364 -6.06 -18.78 12.07
CA GLY A 364 -7.32 -19.37 11.60
C GLY A 364 -8.58 -18.83 12.29
N LYS A 365 -8.42 -17.94 13.29
CA LYS A 365 -9.55 -17.34 14.02
C LYS A 365 -10.36 -16.38 13.16
N LEU A 366 -9.71 -15.73 12.19
CA LEU A 366 -10.39 -14.87 11.21
C LEU A 366 -11.50 -15.63 10.48
N ASP A 367 -11.20 -16.84 9.97
CA ASP A 367 -12.15 -17.66 9.23
C ASP A 367 -13.32 -18.11 10.12
N VAL A 368 -13.05 -18.41 11.39
CA VAL A 368 -14.08 -18.76 12.39
C VAL A 368 -15.03 -17.58 12.61
N LEU A 369 -14.51 -16.37 12.80
CA LEU A 369 -15.32 -15.17 13.02
C LEU A 369 -16.17 -14.83 11.78
N LEU A 370 -15.59 -14.95 10.59
CA LEU A 370 -16.33 -14.78 9.33
C LEU A 370 -17.45 -15.82 9.18
N SER A 371 -17.21 -17.08 9.56
CA SER A 371 -18.24 -18.13 9.55
C SER A 371 -19.39 -17.87 10.53
N GLN A 372 -19.13 -17.12 11.60
CA GLN A 372 -20.13 -16.67 12.57
C GLN A 372 -20.93 -15.44 12.08
N GLY A 373 -20.65 -14.93 10.87
CA GLY A 373 -21.33 -13.75 10.31
C GLY A 373 -20.81 -12.42 10.84
N LYS A 374 -19.61 -12.39 11.40
CA LYS A 374 -18.97 -11.15 11.84
C LYS A 374 -18.43 -10.38 10.63
N GLU A 375 -18.67 -9.06 10.59
CA GLU A 375 -18.28 -8.17 9.49
C GLU A 375 -17.32 -7.05 9.93
N TYR A 376 -17.36 -6.61 11.17
CA TYR A 376 -16.55 -5.48 11.67
C TYR A 376 -15.74 -5.84 12.91
N ILE A 377 -14.48 -5.38 12.96
CA ILE A 377 -13.64 -5.38 14.16
C ILE A 377 -13.52 -3.95 14.71
N LEU A 378 -13.81 -3.80 16.00
CA LEU A 378 -13.41 -2.64 16.79
C LEU A 378 -12.05 -2.92 17.43
N VAL A 379 -11.04 -2.12 17.09
CA VAL A 379 -9.66 -2.29 17.59
C VAL A 379 -9.40 -1.33 18.74
N LEU A 380 -9.27 -1.86 19.95
CA LEU A 380 -9.02 -1.13 21.19
C LEU A 380 -7.53 -1.12 21.55
N ASN A 381 -7.06 0.05 21.98
CA ASN A 381 -5.72 0.19 22.54
C ASN A 381 -5.64 -0.46 23.93
N SER A 382 -4.44 -0.84 24.35
CA SER A 382 -4.22 -1.49 25.65
C SER A 382 -4.63 -0.60 26.83
N ASP A 383 -4.43 0.71 26.69
CA ASP A 383 -4.39 1.65 27.83
C ASP A 383 -5.64 2.53 27.96
N ASN A 384 -6.55 2.49 26.98
CA ASN A 384 -7.72 3.37 26.95
C ASN A 384 -8.97 2.65 27.46
N LEU A 385 -9.43 3.03 28.65
CA LEU A 385 -10.61 2.48 29.34
C LEU A 385 -11.90 3.23 29.03
N ALA A 386 -11.82 4.42 28.43
CA ALA A 386 -12.98 5.22 28.08
C ALA A 386 -13.66 4.75 26.78
N GLN A 387 -13.12 3.74 26.11
CA GLN A 387 -13.62 3.26 24.82
C GLN A 387 -14.88 2.42 25.04
N VAL A 388 -15.97 2.82 24.38
CA VAL A 388 -17.26 2.14 24.45
C VAL A 388 -17.74 1.78 23.06
N ILE A 389 -18.36 0.61 22.92
CA ILE A 389 -19.05 0.23 21.69
C ILE A 389 -20.27 1.13 21.54
N GLU A 390 -20.19 2.10 20.64
CA GLU A 390 -21.30 3.00 20.37
C GLU A 390 -22.13 2.55 19.16
N PRO A 391 -23.42 2.23 19.35
CA PRO A 391 -24.28 1.79 18.24
C PRO A 391 -24.47 2.85 17.14
N LYS A 392 -24.36 4.14 17.51
CA LYS A 392 -24.46 5.28 16.58
C LYS A 392 -23.42 5.19 15.46
N ILE A 393 -22.19 4.86 15.83
CA ILE A 393 -21.05 4.77 14.90
C ILE A 393 -21.22 3.54 14.01
N ILE A 394 -21.53 2.38 14.59
CA ILE A 394 -21.75 1.13 13.83
C ILE A 394 -22.89 1.29 12.82
N SER A 395 -24.01 1.89 13.22
CA SER A 395 -25.14 2.15 12.32
C SER A 395 -24.70 2.98 11.11
N HIS A 396 -23.90 4.02 11.34
CA HIS A 396 -23.38 4.85 10.26
C HIS A 396 -22.41 4.09 9.33
N LEU A 397 -21.55 3.22 9.88
CA LEU A 397 -20.62 2.40 9.09
C LEU A 397 -21.37 1.43 8.16
N VAL A 398 -22.39 0.75 8.68
CA VAL A 398 -23.19 -0.22 7.93
C VAL A 398 -24.03 0.47 6.86
N GLN A 399 -24.71 1.57 7.19
CA GLN A 399 -25.57 2.30 6.25
C GLN A 399 -24.79 2.89 5.06
N ASN A 400 -23.58 3.40 5.31
CA ASN A 400 -22.75 4.04 4.28
C ASN A 400 -21.72 3.10 3.66
N ASN A 401 -21.73 1.82 4.04
CA ASN A 401 -20.78 0.80 3.58
C ASN A 401 -19.32 1.27 3.69
N ILE A 402 -18.97 1.78 4.87
CA ILE A 402 -17.63 2.28 5.21
C ILE A 402 -16.79 1.10 5.69
N GLU A 403 -15.66 0.86 5.03
CA GLU A 403 -14.75 -0.25 5.34
C GLU A 403 -13.86 0.03 6.55
N THR A 404 -13.42 1.27 6.74
CA THR A 404 -12.53 1.63 7.85
C THR A 404 -12.91 3.00 8.40
N CYS A 405 -12.98 3.12 9.72
CA CYS A 405 -13.21 4.38 10.40
C CYS A 405 -12.22 4.51 11.56
N MET A 406 -11.79 5.74 11.83
CA MET A 406 -10.91 6.05 12.96
C MET A 406 -11.57 7.13 13.77
N GLU A 407 -11.66 6.89 15.08
CA GLU A 407 -12.15 7.88 16.01
C GLU A 407 -11.00 8.78 16.43
N VAL A 408 -11.25 10.09 16.31
CA VAL A 408 -10.25 11.13 16.51
C VAL A 408 -10.79 12.21 17.45
N MET A 409 -9.94 12.75 18.32
CA MET A 409 -10.27 13.90 19.18
C MET A 409 -9.38 15.09 18.86
N PRO A 410 -9.84 16.34 19.07
CA PRO A 410 -8.98 17.52 18.90
C PRO A 410 -7.75 17.44 19.80
N ALA A 411 -6.57 17.74 19.27
CA ALA A 411 -5.33 17.64 20.03
C ALA A 411 -5.29 18.65 21.17
N SER A 412 -4.97 18.17 22.38
CA SER A 412 -4.64 19.01 23.52
C SER A 412 -3.11 19.15 23.60
N SER A 413 -2.60 20.32 23.95
CA SER A 413 -1.20 20.72 23.73
C SER A 413 -0.10 19.90 24.42
N ASP A 414 -0.42 18.85 25.19
CA ASP A 414 0.51 18.26 26.17
C ASP A 414 0.70 16.74 26.11
N LEU A 415 0.30 16.02 25.05
CA LEU A 415 0.48 14.56 24.97
C LEU A 415 1.25 14.10 23.72
N GLU A 416 2.34 13.36 23.93
CA GLU A 416 3.11 12.67 22.88
C GLU A 416 2.27 11.52 22.28
N VAL A 417 1.47 11.80 21.25
CA VAL A 417 0.65 10.80 20.56
C VAL A 417 0.79 10.95 19.03
N LYS A 418 0.61 9.83 18.31
CA LYS A 418 0.59 9.77 16.83
C LYS A 418 -0.48 10.73 16.28
N GLU A 419 -0.02 11.85 15.75
CA GLU A 419 -0.84 12.89 15.12
C GLU A 419 -1.54 12.34 13.86
N VAL A 420 -2.86 12.54 13.75
CA VAL A 420 -3.55 12.44 12.46
C VAL A 420 -3.56 13.83 11.84
N PRO A 421 -2.84 14.07 10.75
CA PRO A 421 -3.01 15.30 9.99
C PRO A 421 -4.41 15.28 9.37
N SER A 422 -5.24 16.24 9.74
CA SER A 422 -6.48 16.54 9.02
C SER A 422 -6.52 18.04 8.71
N HIS A 423 -7.30 18.42 7.69
CA HIS A 423 -7.37 19.80 7.20
C HIS A 423 -7.95 20.82 8.22
N GLU A 424 -8.67 20.34 9.23
CA GLU A 424 -9.39 21.18 10.21
C GLU A 424 -8.71 21.29 11.58
N GLY A 425 -7.54 20.67 11.76
CA GLY A 425 -6.82 20.70 13.04
C GLY A 425 -5.90 19.50 13.26
N LYS A 426 -5.13 19.58 14.33
CA LYS A 426 -4.42 18.42 14.87
C LYS A 426 -5.41 17.55 15.62
N TYR A 427 -5.48 16.26 15.29
CA TYR A 427 -6.31 15.32 16.01
C TYR A 427 -5.49 14.13 16.53
N GLU A 428 -5.86 13.67 17.71
CA GLU A 428 -5.31 12.49 18.37
C GLU A 428 -6.16 11.27 18.00
N THR A 429 -5.51 10.19 17.55
CA THR A 429 -6.20 8.91 17.32
C THR A 429 -6.57 8.27 18.65
N LEU A 430 -7.83 7.88 18.78
CA LEU A 430 -8.28 7.08 19.92
C LEU A 430 -8.24 5.60 19.59
N TYR A 431 -8.87 5.19 18.48
CA TYR A 431 -9.00 3.79 18.03
C TYR A 431 -9.58 3.69 16.61
N SER A 432 -9.63 2.46 16.06
CA SER A 432 -10.09 2.20 14.69
C SER A 432 -11.13 1.09 14.60
N TRP A 433 -12.13 1.31 13.75
CA TRP A 433 -13.03 0.31 13.21
C TRP A 433 -12.52 -0.18 11.85
N ALA A 434 -12.51 -1.48 11.62
CA ALA A 434 -12.11 -2.07 10.35
C ALA A 434 -13.05 -3.20 9.92
N GLY A 435 -13.40 -3.24 8.64
CA GLY A 435 -14.16 -4.30 8.01
C GLY A 435 -13.30 -5.54 7.82
N LEU A 436 -13.87 -6.71 8.13
CA LEU A 436 -13.19 -8.00 8.11
C LEU A 436 -12.88 -8.51 6.69
N LEU A 437 -13.62 -8.05 5.67
CA LEU A 437 -13.63 -8.63 4.32
C LEU A 437 -12.40 -8.28 3.44
N GLU A 438 -11.57 -7.30 3.80
CA GLU A 438 -10.42 -6.87 2.98
C GLU A 438 -9.07 -6.76 3.74
N SER A 439 -8.95 -7.38 4.93
CA SER A 439 -7.67 -7.42 5.70
C SER A 439 -6.73 -8.58 5.34
#